data_AF-A0A0X3BNB1-F1
#
_entry.id   AF-A0A0X3BNB1-F1
#
_cell.length_a   1.000
_cell.length_b   1.000
_cell.length_c   1.000
_cell.angle_alpha   90.00
_cell.angle_beta   90.00
_cell.angle_gamma   90.00
#
_symmetry.space_group_name_H-M   'P 1'
#
loop_
_entity.id
_entity.type
_entity.pdbx_description
1 polymer ?
#
loop_
_entity_poly.entity_id
_entity_poly.type
_entity_poly.pdbx_seq_one_letter_code
_entity_poly.pdbx_strand_id
1 'polypeptide(L)' 'MDQAGARLRAELLILPRTNSTHLTSGVFDMARFPEAEARLLNVKVCMKCNARNAVRATRCRKCGSDELRPKSKERKA' A
#
# COMPACT_ATOMS: atom_id res chain seq x y z
N MET A 1 -36.42 -6.23 46.43
CA MET A 1 -35.08 -5.69 46.71
C MET A 1 -34.07 -6.68 46.15
N ASP A 2 -33.45 -6.52 44.99
CA ASP A 2 -33.44 -5.41 44.04
C ASP A 2 -33.01 -5.97 42.68
N GLN A 3 -33.87 -5.87 41.67
CA GLN A 3 -33.54 -6.10 40.26
C GLN A 3 -32.69 -4.94 39.67
N ALA A 4 -31.94 -4.23 40.52
CA ALA A 4 -31.24 -2.98 40.20
C ALA A 4 -29.73 -3.17 39.91
N GLY A 5 -29.27 -4.39 39.64
CA GLY A 5 -27.86 -4.66 39.29
C GLY A 5 -27.55 -4.67 37.79
N ALA A 6 -28.57 -4.69 36.92
CA ALA A 6 -28.40 -5.01 35.50
C ALA A 6 -28.74 -3.87 34.53
N ARG A 7 -28.77 -2.61 35.00
CA ARG A 7 -29.20 -1.46 34.19
C ARG A 7 -28.32 -0.21 34.29
N LEU A 8 -27.09 -0.33 34.77
CA LEU A 8 -26.12 0.77 34.71
C LEU A 8 -24.87 0.28 33.98
N ARG A 9 -24.57 0.93 32.85
CA ARG A 9 -23.45 0.73 31.91
C ARG A 9 -23.73 -0.06 30.63
N ALA A 10 -24.94 0.09 30.08
CA ALA A 10 -25.15 -0.10 28.65
C ALA A 10 -25.01 1.24 27.91
N GLU A 11 -23.87 1.92 28.04
CA GLU A 11 -23.46 3.04 27.18
C GLU A 11 -22.02 3.42 27.54
N LEU A 12 -21.21 3.72 26.54
CA LEU A 12 -19.77 4.02 26.59
C LEU A 12 -18.83 2.80 26.45
N LEU A 13 -18.18 2.73 25.28
CA LEU A 13 -17.05 1.89 24.82
C LEU A 13 -17.26 1.26 23.42
N ILE A 14 -18.16 1.81 22.61
CA ILE A 14 -17.91 1.85 21.17
C ILE A 14 -17.95 3.33 20.79
N LEU A 15 -16.80 4.01 20.92
CA LEU A 15 -16.58 5.18 20.08
C LEU A 15 -16.71 4.66 18.65
N PRO A 16 -17.70 5.11 17.84
CA PRO A 16 -17.56 4.91 16.41
C PRO A 16 -16.23 5.56 16.08
N ARG A 17 -15.27 4.77 15.59
CA ARG A 17 -14.16 5.33 14.82
C ARG A 17 -14.85 6.21 13.81
N THR A 18 -14.80 7.52 14.03
CA THR A 18 -15.12 8.51 13.03
C THR A 18 -14.06 8.29 11.98
N ASN A 19 -14.34 7.32 11.12
CA ASN A 19 -13.70 7.17 9.85
C ASN A 19 -13.89 8.53 9.21
N SER A 20 -12.81 9.29 9.18
CA SER A 20 -12.75 10.64 8.63
C SER A 20 -13.02 10.52 7.14
N THR A 21 -14.28 10.32 6.78
CA THR A 21 -14.79 10.22 5.41
C THR A 21 -15.09 11.59 4.81
N HIS A 22 -14.74 12.68 5.49
CA HIS A 22 -14.97 14.03 5.00
C HIS A 22 -13.65 14.76 4.77
N LEU A 23 -13.03 14.52 3.61
CA LEU A 23 -12.39 15.53 2.76
C LEU A 23 -12.39 15.02 1.29
N THR A 24 -13.57 14.66 0.79
CA THR A 24 -13.82 14.44 -0.63
C THR A 24 -14.20 15.77 -1.29
N SER A 25 -13.23 16.62 -1.60
CA SER A 25 -13.38 17.70 -2.59
C SER A 25 -12.00 18.28 -2.94
N GLY A 26 -11.47 17.84 -4.08
CA GLY A 26 -10.10 18.14 -4.53
C GLY A 26 -9.37 16.83 -4.70
N VAL A 27 -9.14 16.43 -5.96
CA VAL A 27 -8.28 15.34 -6.42
C VAL A 27 -7.47 14.69 -5.29
N PHE A 28 -7.82 13.46 -4.88
CA PHE A 28 -6.92 12.62 -4.09
C PHE A 28 -5.74 12.25 -4.99
N ASP A 29 -4.90 13.23 -5.32
CA ASP A 29 -3.52 12.98 -5.67
C ASP A 29 -2.93 12.29 -4.44
N MET A 30 -2.77 10.97 -4.53
CA MET A 30 -1.83 10.28 -3.65
C MET A 30 -0.55 11.10 -3.68
N ALA A 31 -0.17 11.70 -2.55
CA ALA A 31 1.02 12.52 -2.47
C ALA A 31 2.19 11.74 -3.10
N ARG A 32 2.74 12.27 -4.20
CA ARG A 32 3.88 11.65 -4.88
C ARG A 32 5.13 11.96 -4.07
N PHE A 33 5.66 10.93 -3.42
CA PHE A 33 6.92 11.03 -2.71
C PHE A 33 8.05 10.57 -3.64
N PRO A 34 8.94 11.47 -4.11
CA PRO A 34 9.98 11.12 -5.08
C PRO A 34 10.94 10.05 -4.54
N GLU A 35 11.18 10.01 -3.24
CA GLU A 35 12.01 8.99 -2.59
C GLU A 35 11.36 7.61 -2.66
N ALA A 36 10.05 7.52 -2.44
CA ALA A 36 9.32 6.27 -2.50
C ALA A 36 9.23 5.76 -3.94
N GLU A 37 8.96 6.65 -4.89
CA GLU A 37 8.95 6.32 -6.32
C GLU A 37 10.31 5.78 -6.78
N ALA A 38 11.40 6.42 -6.35
CA ALA A 38 12.74 5.96 -6.68
C ALA A 38 13.04 4.55 -6.15
N ARG A 39 12.56 4.19 -4.96
CA ARG A 39 12.77 2.84 -4.41
C ARG A 39 11.86 1.79 -5.03
N LEU A 40 10.62 2.14 -5.37
CA LEU A 40 9.59 1.18 -5.76
C LEU A 40 9.48 0.98 -7.28
N LEU A 41 9.76 2.03 -8.06
CA LEU A 41 9.54 2.06 -9.51
C LEU A 41 10.84 1.99 -10.32
N ASN A 42 11.97 2.50 -9.80
CA ASN A 42 13.27 2.36 -10.47
C ASN A 42 13.88 0.97 -10.20
N VAL A 43 13.22 -0.08 -10.70
CA VAL A 43 13.68 -1.47 -10.62
C VAL A 43 13.42 -2.20 -11.93
N LYS A 44 14.20 -3.25 -12.20
CA LYS A 44 13.94 -4.21 -13.28
C LYS A 44 13.19 -5.42 -12.74
N VAL A 45 12.25 -5.94 -13.51
CA VAL A 45 11.45 -7.12 -13.18
C VAL A 45 11.81 -8.23 -14.15
N CYS A 46 12.11 -9.42 -13.63
CA CYS A 46 12.37 -10.59 -14.46
C CYS A 46 11.11 -11.03 -15.21
N MET A 47 11.24 -11.40 -16.48
CA MET A 47 10.11 -11.90 -17.30
C MET A 47 9.72 -13.35 -16.98
N LYS A 48 10.63 -14.14 -16.36
CA LYS A 48 10.36 -15.53 -15.98
C LYS A 48 9.81 -15.70 -14.57
N CYS A 49 10.41 -15.04 -13.58
CA CYS A 49 10.08 -15.25 -12.15
C CYS A 49 9.55 -14.02 -11.42
N ASN A 50 9.38 -12.89 -12.13
CA ASN A 50 8.85 -11.63 -11.61
C ASN A 50 9.60 -11.02 -10.41
N ALA A 51 10.83 -11.50 -10.14
CA ALA A 51 11.67 -10.93 -9.09
C ALA A 51 12.09 -9.49 -9.44
N ARG A 52 12.09 -8.61 -8.41
CA ARG A 52 12.62 -7.24 -8.50
C ARG A 52 14.14 -7.27 -8.38
N ASN A 53 14.82 -6.81 -9.42
CA ASN A 53 16.28 -6.67 -9.51
C ASN A 53 16.67 -5.18 -9.58
N ALA A 54 17.93 -4.89 -9.26
CA ALA A 54 18.50 -3.55 -9.37
C ALA A 54 18.47 -3.05 -10.84
N VAL A 55 18.43 -1.73 -11.04
CA VAL A 55 18.42 -1.12 -12.39
C VAL A 55 19.64 -1.54 -13.22
N ARG A 56 20.80 -1.64 -12.59
CA ARG A 56 22.05 -2.07 -13.23
C ARG A 56 22.22 -3.59 -13.36
N ALA A 57 21.24 -4.39 -12.96
CA ALA A 57 21.34 -5.84 -13.07
C ALA A 57 21.28 -6.27 -14.54
N THR A 58 22.19 -7.16 -14.92
CA THR A 58 22.23 -7.86 -16.21
C THR A 58 21.50 -9.20 -16.15
N ARG A 59 21.52 -9.86 -14.99
CA ARG A 59 20.86 -11.16 -14.74
C ARG A 59 19.97 -11.13 -13.51
N CYS A 60 18.93 -11.96 -13.51
CA CYS A 60 18.04 -12.09 -12.37
C CYS A 60 18.70 -12.80 -11.18
N ARG A 61 18.68 -12.19 -10.00
CA ARG A 61 19.26 -12.76 -8.76
C ARG A 61 18.61 -14.06 -8.25
N LYS A 62 17.42 -14.42 -8.78
CA LYS A 62 16.65 -15.59 -8.31
C LYS A 62 16.74 -16.76 -9.28
N CYS A 63 16.48 -16.52 -10.56
CA CYS A 63 16.42 -17.59 -11.58
C CYS A 63 17.56 -17.54 -12.60
N GLY A 64 18.46 -16.56 -12.51
CA GLY A 64 19.62 -16.45 -13.40
C GLY A 64 19.33 -15.99 -14.84
N SER A 65 18.08 -15.76 -15.22
CA SER A 65 17.76 -15.32 -16.59
C SER A 65 18.17 -13.87 -16.86
N ASP A 66 18.57 -13.61 -18.11
CA ASP A 66 18.98 -12.27 -18.57
C ASP A 66 17.80 -11.41 -19.06
N GLU A 67 16.61 -12.03 -19.19
CA GLU A 67 15.40 -11.36 -19.65
C GLU A 67 14.76 -10.52 -18.53
N LEU A 68 15.18 -9.25 -18.46
CA LEU A 68 14.78 -8.27 -17.46
C LEU A 68 14.10 -7.07 -18.12
N ARG A 69 12.85 -6.80 -17.75
CA ARG A 69 12.09 -5.63 -18.22
C ARG A 69 12.09 -4.50 -17.18
N PRO A 70 12.13 -3.22 -17.59
CA PRO A 70 11.91 -2.12 -16.66
C PRO A 70 10.47 -2.15 -16.12
N LYS A 71 10.29 -1.77 -14.85
CA LYS A 71 8.94 -1.59 -14.29
C LYS A 71 8.33 -0.30 -14.83
N SER A 72 7.04 -0.33 -15.18
CA SER A 72 6.32 0.86 -15.59
C SER A 72 6.19 1.82 -14.40
N LYS A 73 6.44 3.11 -14.64
CA LYS A 73 6.36 4.17 -13.64
C LYS A 73 4.94 4.74 -13.52
N GLU A 74 4.18 4.67 -14.61
CA GLU A 74 2.82 5.20 -14.66
C GLU A 74 1.82 4.14 -14.25
N ARG A 75 0.75 4.58 -13.59
CA ARG A 75 -0.41 3.73 -13.35
C ARG A 75 -1.15 3.55 -14.68
N LYS A 76 -1.33 2.31 -15.11
CA LYS A 76 -2.24 2.00 -16.22
C LYS A 76 -3.67 2.12 -15.71
N ALA A 77 -4.52 2.83 -16.47
CA ALA A 77 -5.95 2.99 -16.20
C ALA A 77 -6.71 1.71 -16.51
#